data_AF-A0A815QKM0-F1
#
_entry.id   AF-A0A815QKM0-F1
#
_cell.length_a   1.000
_cell.length_b   1.000
_cell.length_c   1.000
_cell.angle_alpha   90.00
_cell.angle_beta   90.00
_cell.angle_gamma   90.00
#
_symmetry.space_group_name_H-M   'P 1'
#
loop_
_entity.id
_entity.type
_entity.pdbx_description
1 polymer ?
#
loop_
_entity_poly.entity_id
_entity_poly.type
_entity_poly.pdbx_seq_one_letter_code
_entity_poly.pdbx_strand_id
1 'polypeptide(L)'
;IKYNENAILKIKNLLQTYWKEGAHACQTYSNFQSHPQIKVWRDCFTSLGVPVKKYASSVESLLKRAVKQSEPRSINPLVDLYNAMCARYISPFGAFDIDDLSKDIPLELRFTKSSDTFIALDENESNPVEENEVAYSVGSQVVTRHINWKQSKYGLVKEKTNNIIFMSEILSSIPQNVLEQMIVDLVQLIKDLFHVEYRIHILDASHSSIQY
;
A
#
# COMPACT_ATOMS: atom_id res chain seq x y z
N ILE A 1 11.36 -12.34 -7.12
CA ILE A 1 11.74 -11.19 -7.94
C ILE A 1 13.23 -11.01 -7.77
N LYS A 2 13.96 -10.82 -8.87
CA LYS A 2 15.36 -10.38 -8.82
C LYS A 2 15.45 -9.08 -9.61
N TYR A 3 16.22 -8.13 -9.11
CA TYR A 3 16.48 -6.86 -9.78
C TYR A 3 18.00 -6.63 -9.85
N ASN A 4 18.45 -6.07 -10.97
CA ASN A 4 19.84 -5.69 -11.19
C ASN A 4 20.06 -4.21 -10.80
N GLU A 5 21.30 -3.74 -10.87
CA GLU A 5 21.66 -2.36 -10.53
C GLU A 5 20.90 -1.32 -11.36
N ASN A 6 20.61 -1.63 -12.64
CA ASN A 6 19.87 -0.74 -13.53
C ASN A 6 18.40 -0.60 -13.08
N ALA A 7 17.76 -1.71 -12.71
CA ALA A 7 16.42 -1.68 -12.13
C ALA A 7 16.39 -0.88 -10.81
N ILE A 8 17.39 -1.06 -9.94
CA ILE A 8 17.51 -0.29 -8.69
C ILE A 8 17.61 1.22 -8.99
N LEU A 9 18.45 1.61 -9.95
CA LEU A 9 18.62 3.01 -10.34
C LEU A 9 17.33 3.59 -10.93
N LYS A 10 16.67 2.86 -11.83
CA LYS A 10 15.38 3.27 -12.42
C LYS A 10 14.32 3.48 -11.34
N ILE A 11 14.21 2.55 -10.39
CA ILE A 11 13.26 2.68 -9.26
C ILE A 11 13.58 3.91 -8.40
N LYS A 12 14.86 4.15 -8.06
CA LYS A 12 15.25 5.34 -7.29
C LYS A 12 14.88 6.64 -8.00
N ASN A 13 15.10 6.71 -9.31
CA ASN A 13 14.74 7.88 -10.12
C ASN A 13 13.22 8.09 -10.18
N LEU A 14 12.45 7.00 -10.32
CA LEU A 14 10.98 7.05 -10.27
C LEU A 14 10.49 7.56 -8.91
N LEU A 15 11.03 7.02 -7.82
CA LEU A 15 10.68 7.44 -6.47
C LEU A 15 10.98 8.92 -6.26
N GLN A 16 12.17 9.41 -6.64
CA GLN A 16 12.52 10.83 -6.53
C GLN A 16 11.59 11.74 -7.34
N THR A 17 11.28 11.34 -8.57
CA THR A 17 10.41 12.10 -9.48
C THR A 17 9.00 12.20 -8.93
N TYR A 18 8.38 11.06 -8.67
CA TYR A 18 6.99 10.99 -8.22
C TYR A 18 6.81 11.53 -6.78
N TRP A 19 7.85 11.44 -5.95
CA TRP A 19 7.85 12.09 -4.64
C TRP A 19 7.68 13.61 -4.75
N LYS A 20 8.45 14.24 -5.66
CA LYS A 20 8.37 15.69 -5.90
C LYS A 20 7.05 16.09 -6.56
N GLU A 21 6.61 15.34 -7.56
CA GLU A 21 5.33 15.57 -8.24
C GLU A 21 4.14 15.44 -7.28
N GLY A 22 4.10 14.37 -6.48
CA GLY A 22 3.04 14.15 -5.49
C GLY A 22 3.04 15.20 -4.38
N ALA A 23 4.22 15.63 -3.92
CA ALA A 23 4.34 16.74 -2.97
C ALA A 23 3.79 18.04 -3.57
N HIS A 24 4.20 18.37 -4.79
CA HIS A 24 3.74 19.57 -5.49
C HIS A 24 2.23 19.56 -5.71
N ALA A 25 1.67 18.45 -6.19
CA ALA A 25 0.23 18.28 -6.40
C ALA A 25 -0.56 18.58 -5.13
N CYS A 26 -0.11 18.07 -3.98
CA CYS A 26 -0.74 18.33 -2.69
C CYS A 26 -0.57 19.78 -2.21
N GLN A 27 0.54 20.45 -2.54
CA GLN A 27 0.79 21.85 -2.17
C GLN A 27 -0.05 22.86 -2.97
N THR A 28 -0.65 22.45 -4.10
CA THR A 28 -1.57 23.32 -4.86
C THR A 28 -2.89 23.60 -4.13
N TYR A 29 -3.18 22.85 -3.07
CA TYR A 29 -4.36 23.03 -2.23
C TYR A 29 -4.02 23.86 -0.99
N SER A 30 -4.93 24.75 -0.59
CA SER A 30 -4.77 25.59 0.62
C SER A 30 -4.60 24.76 1.90
N ASN A 31 -5.15 23.54 1.91
CA ASN A 31 -4.96 22.56 2.95
C ASN A 31 -4.63 21.19 2.32
N PHE A 32 -3.55 20.55 2.76
CA PHE A 32 -3.12 19.22 2.31
C PHE A 32 -4.26 18.18 2.35
N GLN A 33 -5.02 18.15 3.45
CA GLN A 33 -6.14 17.20 3.61
C GLN A 33 -7.33 17.48 2.68
N SER A 34 -7.36 18.63 1.99
CA SER A 34 -8.42 18.98 1.04
C SER A 34 -8.16 18.44 -0.38
N HIS A 35 -6.96 17.90 -0.65
CA HIS A 35 -6.69 17.21 -1.91
C HIS A 35 -7.73 16.08 -2.10
N PRO A 36 -8.46 15.99 -3.23
CA PRO A 36 -9.59 15.07 -3.40
C PRO A 36 -9.24 13.61 -3.09
N GLN A 37 -8.08 13.15 -3.55
CA GLN A 37 -7.61 11.78 -3.32
C GLN A 37 -7.11 11.52 -1.89
N ILE A 38 -6.83 12.55 -1.09
CA ILE A 38 -6.59 12.40 0.35
C ILE A 38 -7.91 12.45 1.10
N LYS A 39 -8.78 13.40 0.76
CA LYS A 39 -10.08 13.61 1.39
C LYS A 39 -10.94 12.36 1.32
N VAL A 40 -10.99 11.70 0.16
CA VAL A 40 -11.80 10.49 -0.01
C VAL A 40 -11.42 9.38 0.99
N TRP A 41 -10.12 9.21 1.29
CA TRP A 41 -9.67 8.24 2.28
C TRP A 41 -10.03 8.64 3.70
N ARG A 42 -10.00 9.94 4.01
CA ARG A 42 -10.45 10.46 5.30
C ARG A 42 -11.96 10.27 5.47
N ASP A 43 -12.74 10.49 4.42
CA ASP A 43 -14.19 10.24 4.41
C ASP A 43 -14.48 8.73 4.59
N CYS A 44 -13.75 7.87 3.89
CA CYS A 44 -13.84 6.40 4.05
C CYS A 44 -13.53 5.98 5.50
N PHE A 45 -12.40 6.41 6.06
CA PHE A 45 -12.03 6.11 7.45
C PHE A 45 -13.11 6.60 8.43
N THR A 46 -13.64 7.81 8.20
CA THR A 46 -14.73 8.37 9.03
C THR A 46 -15.98 7.50 8.95
N SER A 47 -16.37 7.03 7.76
CA SER A 47 -17.53 6.14 7.56
C SER A 47 -17.37 4.78 8.25
N LEU A 48 -16.13 4.34 8.45
CA LEU A 48 -15.77 3.12 9.16
C LEU A 48 -15.55 3.35 10.67
N GLY A 49 -15.83 4.56 11.18
CA GLY A 49 -15.61 4.90 12.59
C GLY A 49 -14.13 5.04 12.99
N VAL A 50 -13.19 5.05 12.04
CA VAL A 50 -11.76 5.16 12.29
C VAL A 50 -11.40 6.63 12.59
N PRO A 51 -10.84 6.95 13.77
CA PRO A 51 -10.46 8.33 14.12
C PRO A 51 -9.33 8.88 13.23
N VAL A 52 -9.67 9.66 12.20
CA VAL A 52 -8.73 10.23 11.20
C VAL A 52 -7.66 11.19 11.74
N LYS A 53 -7.73 11.55 13.02
CA LYS A 53 -6.67 12.30 13.73
C LYS A 53 -5.60 11.37 14.31
N LYS A 54 -5.96 10.13 14.62
CA LYS A 54 -5.09 9.09 15.18
C LYS A 54 -4.53 8.18 14.09
N TYR A 55 -5.36 7.85 13.10
CA TYR A 55 -5.03 6.93 12.02
C TYR A 55 -5.15 7.64 10.68
N ALA A 56 -4.08 7.65 9.90
CA ALA A 56 -4.04 8.24 8.56
C ALA A 56 -3.79 7.12 7.54
N SER A 57 -4.39 7.21 6.36
CA SER A 57 -4.10 6.25 5.29
C SER A 57 -2.62 6.29 4.91
N SER A 58 -2.12 5.21 4.30
CA SER A 58 -0.73 5.09 3.85
C SER A 58 -0.35 6.23 2.90
N VAL A 59 -1.23 6.58 1.96
CA VAL A 59 -1.04 7.70 1.03
C VAL A 59 -1.00 9.06 1.74
N GLU A 60 -1.88 9.31 2.72
CA GLU A 60 -1.85 10.55 3.51
C GLU A 60 -0.51 10.66 4.26
N SER A 61 -0.08 9.56 4.88
CA SER A 61 1.17 9.49 5.63
C SER A 61 2.41 9.68 4.74
N LEU A 62 2.43 9.08 3.55
CA LEU A 62 3.53 9.20 2.59
C LEU A 62 3.65 10.63 2.07
N LEU A 63 2.57 11.19 1.53
CA LEU A 63 2.61 12.52 0.92
C LEU A 63 2.78 13.64 1.94
N LYS A 64 2.33 13.45 3.19
CA LYS A 64 2.65 14.36 4.28
C LYS A 64 4.15 14.40 4.58
N ARG A 65 4.88 13.30 4.39
CA ARG A 65 6.36 13.32 4.43
C ARG A 65 6.93 14.00 3.20
N ALA A 66 6.40 13.74 2.02
CA ALA A 66 6.87 14.34 0.77
C ALA A 66 6.75 15.87 0.74
N VAL A 67 5.67 16.42 1.30
CA VAL A 67 5.50 17.87 1.45
C VAL A 67 6.54 18.49 2.41
N LYS A 68 7.02 17.72 3.40
CA LYS A 68 7.96 18.20 4.42
C LYS A 68 9.43 17.97 4.06
N GLN A 69 9.72 16.97 3.24
CA GLN A 69 11.06 16.49 2.93
C GLN A 69 11.23 16.50 1.43
N SER A 70 12.23 17.23 0.92
CA SER A 70 12.47 17.36 -0.52
C SER A 70 12.88 16.04 -1.19
N GLU A 71 13.49 15.13 -0.43
CA GLU A 71 14.01 13.86 -0.93
C GLU A 71 13.41 12.68 -0.15
N PRO A 72 13.02 11.60 -0.83
CA PRO A 72 12.51 10.39 -0.20
C PRO A 72 13.64 9.61 0.49
N ARG A 73 13.32 8.95 1.60
CA ARG A 73 14.16 7.89 2.17
C ARG A 73 13.95 6.61 1.36
N SER A 74 15.02 6.10 0.75
CA SER A 74 15.05 4.76 0.14
C SER A 74 15.07 3.68 1.23
N ILE A 75 14.26 2.63 1.06
CA ILE A 75 14.13 1.51 1.99
C ILE A 75 14.68 0.23 1.36
N ASN A 76 14.04 -0.22 0.27
CA ASN A 76 14.52 -1.26 -0.62
C ASN A 76 13.80 -1.10 -1.97
N PRO A 77 14.29 -1.69 -3.06
CA PRO A 77 13.73 -1.44 -4.40
C PRO A 77 12.24 -1.77 -4.55
N LEU A 78 11.72 -2.81 -3.90
CA LEU A 78 10.30 -3.16 -3.99
C LEU A 78 9.43 -2.17 -3.22
N VAL A 79 9.90 -1.75 -2.04
CA VAL A 79 9.26 -0.71 -1.23
C VAL A 79 9.29 0.65 -1.93
N ASP A 80 10.41 0.99 -2.51
CA ASP A 80 10.61 2.23 -3.24
C ASP A 80 9.71 2.29 -4.48
N LEU A 81 9.54 1.16 -5.18
CA LEU A 81 8.63 1.06 -6.32
C LEU A 81 7.17 1.33 -5.93
N TYR A 82 6.64 0.66 -4.90
CA TYR A 82 5.25 0.90 -4.51
C TYR A 82 5.06 2.30 -3.91
N ASN A 83 6.06 2.87 -3.22
CA ASN A 83 6.00 4.25 -2.73
C ASN A 83 6.02 5.27 -3.88
N ALA A 84 6.77 4.99 -4.95
CA ALA A 84 6.76 5.80 -6.16
C ALA A 84 5.36 5.79 -6.80
N MET A 85 4.74 4.61 -6.91
CA MET A 85 3.37 4.48 -7.42
C MET A 85 2.33 5.17 -6.53
N CYS A 86 2.47 5.04 -5.21
CA CYS A 86 1.66 5.76 -4.23
C CYS A 86 1.70 7.27 -4.45
N ALA A 87 2.90 7.83 -4.67
CA ALA A 87 3.07 9.26 -4.90
C ALA A 87 2.55 9.71 -6.28
N ARG A 88 2.80 8.93 -7.35
CA ARG A 88 2.33 9.22 -8.72
C ARG A 88 0.81 9.29 -8.81
N TYR A 89 0.14 8.34 -8.19
CA TYR A 89 -1.31 8.19 -8.29
C TYR A 89 -2.08 8.80 -7.13
N ILE A 90 -1.38 9.26 -6.08
CA ILE A 90 -1.98 9.71 -4.81
C ILE A 90 -3.02 8.68 -4.36
N SER A 91 -2.59 7.42 -4.34
CA SER A 91 -3.42 6.27 -3.99
C SER A 91 -2.64 5.37 -3.04
N PRO A 92 -3.29 4.66 -2.10
CA PRO A 92 -2.63 3.66 -1.29
C PRO A 92 -1.97 2.61 -2.17
N PHE A 93 -0.71 2.31 -1.89
CA PHE A 93 -0.02 1.17 -2.44
C PHE A 93 0.74 0.47 -1.33
N GLY A 94 0.74 -0.86 -1.40
CA GLY A 94 1.48 -1.70 -0.49
C GLY A 94 1.93 -2.96 -1.20
N ALA A 95 2.65 -3.79 -0.46
CA ALA A 95 3.03 -5.09 -0.93
C ALA A 95 3.25 -6.08 0.22
N PHE A 96 3.07 -7.36 -0.10
CA PHE A 96 3.33 -8.46 0.82
C PHE A 96 4.30 -9.47 0.23
N ASP A 97 5.25 -9.94 1.05
CA ASP A 97 6.05 -11.13 0.77
C ASP A 97 5.17 -12.37 1.00
N ILE A 98 4.76 -13.03 -0.09
CA ILE A 98 3.88 -14.20 -0.04
C ILE A 98 4.56 -15.38 0.64
N ASP A 99 5.89 -15.50 0.54
CA ASP A 99 6.62 -16.59 1.18
C ASP A 99 6.67 -16.44 2.71
N ASP A 100 6.50 -15.21 3.20
CA ASP A 100 6.40 -14.88 4.63
C ASP A 100 4.96 -14.96 5.14
N LEU A 101 3.97 -15.00 4.23
CA LEU A 101 2.57 -15.30 4.55
C LEU A 101 2.34 -16.82 4.56
N SER A 102 1.35 -17.29 5.33
CA SER A 102 0.96 -18.70 5.32
C SER A 102 0.33 -19.06 3.96
N LYS A 103 1.04 -19.85 3.14
CA LYS A 103 0.63 -20.19 1.77
C LYS A 103 -0.74 -20.88 1.67
N ASP A 104 -1.10 -21.65 2.70
CA ASP A 104 -2.36 -22.41 2.73
C ASP A 104 -3.55 -21.61 3.28
N ILE A 105 -3.32 -20.35 3.68
CA ILE A 105 -4.35 -19.50 4.29
C ILE A 105 -4.52 -18.25 3.41
N PRO A 106 -5.75 -17.95 2.96
CA PRO A 106 -5.97 -16.79 2.10
C PRO A 106 -5.73 -15.47 2.84
N LEU A 107 -5.32 -14.45 2.07
CA LEU A 107 -5.36 -13.06 2.49
C LEU A 107 -6.79 -12.53 2.37
N GLU A 108 -7.37 -12.12 3.49
CA GLU A 108 -8.77 -11.68 3.59
C GLU A 108 -8.87 -10.23 4.02
N LEU A 109 -9.77 -9.46 3.40
CA LEU A 109 -10.24 -8.18 3.93
C LEU A 109 -11.49 -8.45 4.78
N ARG A 110 -11.38 -8.32 6.10
CA ARG A 110 -12.46 -8.65 7.03
C ARG A 110 -12.44 -7.77 8.27
N PHE A 111 -13.50 -7.87 9.07
CA PHE A 111 -13.50 -7.33 10.41
C PHE A 111 -12.58 -8.15 11.32
N THR A 112 -11.83 -7.45 12.18
CA THR A 112 -11.00 -8.06 13.22
C THR A 112 -11.83 -8.67 14.34
N LYS A 113 -11.26 -9.68 14.99
CA LYS A 113 -11.81 -10.45 16.12
C LYS A 113 -10.88 -10.34 17.32
N SER A 114 -11.38 -10.56 18.54
CA SER A 114 -10.56 -10.55 19.76
C SER A 114 -9.43 -11.58 19.77
N SER A 115 -9.56 -12.65 18.98
CA SER A 115 -8.51 -13.67 18.81
C SER A 115 -7.40 -13.25 17.85
N ASP A 116 -7.53 -12.11 17.16
CA ASP A 116 -6.54 -11.69 16.18
C ASP A 116 -5.27 -11.12 16.82
N THR A 117 -4.15 -11.35 16.17
CA THR A 117 -2.82 -10.88 16.58
C THR A 117 -2.27 -9.86 15.61
N PHE A 118 -1.46 -8.92 16.10
CA PHE A 118 -0.78 -7.93 15.26
C PHE A 118 0.54 -7.50 15.91
N ILE A 119 1.61 -7.49 15.12
CA ILE A 119 2.88 -6.84 15.50
C ILE A 119 3.17 -5.79 14.44
N ALA A 120 3.17 -4.51 14.82
CA ALA A 120 3.48 -3.42 13.90
C ALA A 120 4.89 -3.56 13.30
N LEU A 121 5.08 -3.12 12.04
CA LEU A 121 6.35 -3.26 11.31
C LEU A 121 7.59 -2.73 12.07
N ASP A 122 7.39 -1.73 12.93
CA ASP A 122 8.41 -1.02 13.71
C ASP A 122 8.47 -1.44 15.19
N GLU A 123 7.75 -2.49 15.58
CA GLU A 123 7.67 -2.96 16.95
C GLU A 123 8.08 -4.44 17.09
N ASN A 124 8.42 -4.88 18.30
CA ASN A 124 8.84 -6.26 18.56
C ASN A 124 7.80 -7.06 19.35
N GLU A 125 6.78 -6.40 19.89
CA GLU A 125 5.78 -7.00 20.75
C GLU A 125 4.39 -6.91 20.11
N SER A 126 3.49 -7.80 20.52
CA SER A 126 2.11 -7.79 20.02
C SER A 126 1.38 -6.56 20.49
N ASN A 127 0.66 -5.92 19.57
CA ASN A 127 -0.29 -4.88 19.86
C ASN A 127 -1.68 -5.49 20.11
N PRO A 128 -2.50 -4.87 20.97
CA PRO A 128 -3.92 -5.14 21.00
C PRO A 128 -4.57 -4.85 19.63
N VAL A 129 -5.40 -5.78 19.19
CA VAL A 129 -6.29 -5.62 18.03
C VAL A 129 -7.69 -5.43 18.56
N GLU A 130 -8.29 -4.26 18.29
CA GLU A 130 -9.68 -4.01 18.64
C GLU A 130 -10.59 -4.83 17.72
N GLU A 131 -11.76 -5.23 18.20
CA GLU A 131 -12.75 -5.89 17.35
C GLU A 131 -13.39 -4.89 16.37
N ASN A 132 -13.84 -5.40 15.22
CA ASN A 132 -14.57 -4.63 14.20
C ASN A 132 -13.74 -3.56 13.46
N GLU A 133 -12.41 -3.65 13.46
CA GLU A 133 -11.57 -2.93 12.51
C GLU A 133 -11.65 -3.61 11.15
N VAL A 134 -11.82 -2.86 10.06
CA VAL A 134 -11.61 -3.42 8.72
C VAL A 134 -10.11 -3.60 8.49
N ALA A 135 -9.65 -4.83 8.32
CA ALA A 135 -8.23 -5.16 8.24
C ALA A 135 -7.95 -6.28 7.23
N TYR A 136 -6.73 -6.27 6.69
CA TYR A 136 -6.20 -7.42 5.95
C TYR A 136 -5.63 -8.44 6.94
N SER A 137 -6.02 -9.70 6.80
CA SER A 137 -5.62 -10.79 7.70
C SER A 137 -5.30 -12.07 6.95
N VAL A 138 -4.40 -12.87 7.51
CA VAL A 138 -4.13 -14.25 7.10
C VAL A 138 -4.38 -15.13 8.33
N GLY A 139 -5.51 -15.84 8.35
CA GLY A 139 -5.93 -16.58 9.54
C GLY A 139 -6.24 -15.62 10.69
N SER A 140 -5.65 -15.83 11.87
CA SER A 140 -5.74 -14.89 13.01
C SER A 140 -4.69 -13.78 12.97
N GLN A 141 -3.75 -13.80 12.02
CA GLN A 141 -2.70 -12.80 11.94
C GLN A 141 -3.16 -11.61 11.10
N VAL A 142 -3.36 -10.46 11.73
CA VAL A 142 -3.59 -9.21 10.99
C VAL A 142 -2.29 -8.78 10.35
N VAL A 143 -2.34 -8.48 9.05
CA VAL A 143 -1.18 -8.04 8.25
C VAL A 143 -1.25 -6.55 7.90
N THR A 144 -2.45 -5.96 7.84
CA THR A 144 -2.62 -4.50 7.74
C THR A 144 -3.87 -4.05 8.50
N ARG A 145 -3.71 -3.12 9.46
CA ARG A 145 -4.82 -2.54 10.22
C ARG A 145 -5.46 -1.35 9.52
N HIS A 146 -6.75 -1.14 9.76
CA HIS A 146 -7.59 -0.08 9.19
C HIS A 146 -7.39 0.09 7.68
N ILE A 147 -7.59 -1.01 6.93
CA ILE A 147 -7.40 -1.15 5.48
C ILE A 147 -5.96 -0.89 5.02
N ASN A 148 -5.45 0.32 5.19
CA ASN A 148 -4.13 0.76 4.73
C ASN A 148 -3.44 1.74 5.69
N TRP A 149 -3.71 1.69 7.00
CA TRP A 149 -3.01 2.53 7.97
C TRP A 149 -1.63 1.97 8.34
N LYS A 150 -1.56 0.76 8.90
CA LYS A 150 -0.32 0.20 9.44
C LYS A 150 -0.16 -1.27 9.11
N GLN A 151 0.93 -1.58 8.42
CA GLN A 151 1.33 -2.94 8.07
C GLN A 151 2.04 -3.62 9.25
N SER A 152 1.91 -4.94 9.31
CA SER A 152 2.59 -5.81 10.25
C SER A 152 4.05 -6.10 9.84
N LYS A 153 4.86 -6.62 10.77
CA LYS A 153 6.11 -7.32 10.45
C LYS A 153 5.89 -8.61 9.66
N TYR A 154 4.74 -9.25 9.80
CA TYR A 154 4.38 -10.45 9.04
C TYR A 154 4.00 -10.08 7.60
N GLY A 155 4.57 -10.80 6.62
CA GLY A 155 4.37 -10.49 5.20
C GLY A 155 5.20 -9.28 4.73
N LEU A 156 6.17 -8.83 5.52
CA LEU A 156 6.97 -7.64 5.20
C LEU A 156 7.93 -7.94 4.05
N VAL A 157 7.87 -7.11 3.01
CA VAL A 157 8.79 -7.19 1.86
C VAL A 157 10.23 -6.86 2.28
N LYS A 158 11.14 -7.79 1.98
CA LYS A 158 12.56 -7.77 2.32
C LYS A 158 13.39 -7.85 1.04
N GLU A 159 14.70 -7.59 1.13
CA GLU A 159 15.61 -7.69 -0.02
C GLU A 159 15.62 -9.09 -0.67
N LYS A 160 15.32 -10.13 0.11
CA LYS A 160 15.28 -11.53 -0.34
C LYS A 160 13.91 -12.01 -0.84
N THR A 161 12.90 -11.13 -0.89
CA THR A 161 11.53 -11.50 -1.27
C THR A 161 11.48 -12.01 -2.71
N ASN A 162 10.97 -13.23 -2.89
CA ASN A 162 10.87 -13.86 -4.22
C ASN A 162 9.46 -13.80 -4.79
N ASN A 163 8.45 -14.00 -3.96
CA ASN A 163 7.05 -13.98 -4.37
C ASN A 163 6.36 -12.80 -3.68
N ILE A 164 5.76 -11.92 -4.47
CA ILE A 164 5.19 -10.66 -3.96
C ILE A 164 3.77 -10.47 -4.48
N ILE A 165 2.91 -9.93 -3.61
CA ILE A 165 1.67 -9.28 -4.02
C ILE A 165 1.93 -7.79 -3.95
N PHE A 166 1.79 -7.08 -5.07
CA PHE A 166 1.57 -5.63 -5.05
C PHE A 166 0.07 -5.37 -4.98
N MET A 167 -0.34 -4.41 -4.17
CA MET A 167 -1.75 -4.08 -4.01
C MET A 167 -1.99 -2.58 -3.90
N SER A 168 -3.18 -2.17 -4.34
CA SER A 168 -3.72 -0.83 -4.15
C SER A 168 -5.22 -0.96 -3.93
N GLU A 169 -5.77 -0.20 -2.99
CA GLU A 169 -7.20 -0.07 -2.82
C GLU A 169 -7.70 1.16 -3.58
N ILE A 170 -8.79 1.02 -4.32
CA ILE A 170 -9.41 2.12 -5.05
C ILE A 170 -10.85 2.24 -4.60
N LEU A 171 -11.21 3.43 -4.11
CA LEU A 171 -12.57 3.76 -3.74
C LEU A 171 -13.38 4.09 -5.00
N SER A 172 -14.67 3.72 -5.01
CA SER A 172 -15.57 3.87 -6.17
C SER A 172 -15.72 5.30 -6.69
N SER A 173 -15.37 6.30 -5.89
CA SER A 173 -15.34 7.71 -6.30
C SER A 173 -14.14 8.08 -7.16
N ILE A 174 -13.14 7.20 -7.31
CA ILE A 174 -11.99 7.39 -8.20
C ILE A 174 -12.40 6.94 -9.61
N PRO A 175 -12.17 7.76 -10.65
CA PRO A 175 -12.54 7.41 -12.03
C PRO A 175 -11.90 6.10 -12.53
N GLN A 176 -12.67 5.29 -13.27
CA GLN A 176 -12.23 3.99 -13.78
C GLN A 176 -10.98 4.08 -14.68
N ASN A 177 -10.86 5.14 -15.49
CA ASN A 177 -9.69 5.34 -16.35
C ASN A 177 -8.39 5.52 -15.55
N VAL A 178 -8.46 6.01 -14.30
CA VAL A 178 -7.30 6.11 -13.40
C VAL A 178 -6.85 4.71 -12.97
N LEU A 179 -7.80 3.83 -12.63
CA LEU A 179 -7.52 2.43 -12.32
C LEU A 179 -6.86 1.71 -13.52
N GLU A 180 -7.44 1.87 -14.71
CA GLU A 180 -6.93 1.26 -15.94
C GLU A 180 -5.50 1.72 -16.23
N GLN A 181 -5.23 3.02 -16.16
CA GLN A 181 -3.88 3.56 -16.38
C GLN A 181 -2.89 3.07 -15.32
N MET A 182 -3.33 2.98 -14.07
CA MET A 182 -2.50 2.52 -12.96
C MET A 182 -2.10 1.05 -13.11
N ILE A 183 -3.01 0.19 -13.57
CA ILE A 183 -2.71 -1.20 -13.92
C ILE A 183 -1.68 -1.24 -15.06
N VAL A 184 -1.91 -0.49 -16.15
CA VAL A 184 -1.02 -0.47 -17.32
C VAL A 184 0.39 -0.04 -16.91
N ASP A 185 0.52 1.06 -16.18
CA ASP A 185 1.82 1.57 -15.71
C ASP A 185 2.53 0.56 -14.80
N LEU A 186 1.82 -0.03 -13.83
CA LEU A 186 2.42 -1.01 -12.92
C LEU A 186 2.91 -2.24 -13.66
N VAL A 187 2.10 -2.77 -14.58
CA VAL A 187 2.45 -3.96 -15.39
C VAL A 187 3.67 -3.66 -16.27
N GLN A 188 3.70 -2.49 -16.92
CA GLN A 188 4.83 -2.11 -17.74
C GLN A 188 6.12 -1.98 -16.90
N LEU A 189 6.03 -1.37 -15.71
CA LEU A 189 7.15 -1.28 -14.79
C LEU A 189 7.62 -2.67 -14.33
N ILE A 190 6.72 -3.58 -13.96
CA ILE A 190 7.08 -4.95 -13.56
C ILE A 190 7.80 -5.69 -14.69
N LYS A 191 7.29 -5.59 -15.93
CA LYS A 191 7.92 -6.20 -17.11
C LYS A 191 9.32 -5.66 -17.36
N ASP A 192 9.46 -4.34 -17.32
CA ASP A 192 10.72 -3.64 -17.59
C ASP A 192 11.78 -3.90 -16.52
N LEU A 193 11.37 -3.99 -15.25
CA LEU A 193 12.29 -4.02 -14.11
C LEU A 193 12.69 -5.43 -13.71
N PHE A 194 11.79 -6.40 -13.83
CA PHE A 194 11.95 -7.70 -13.18
C PHE A 194 11.93 -8.89 -14.15
N HIS A 195 11.37 -8.74 -15.36
CA HIS A 195 11.23 -9.83 -16.34
C HIS A 195 10.61 -11.11 -15.73
N VAL A 196 9.57 -10.95 -14.92
CA VAL A 196 8.88 -12.03 -14.20
C VAL A 196 7.52 -12.34 -14.81
N GLU A 197 7.02 -13.54 -14.52
CA GLU A 197 5.60 -13.84 -14.65
C GLU A 197 4.80 -13.01 -13.64
N TYR A 198 3.61 -12.56 -14.06
CA TYR A 198 2.71 -11.79 -13.22
C TYR A 198 1.27 -12.19 -13.50
N ARG A 199 0.41 -12.01 -12.50
CA ARG A 199 -1.05 -12.13 -12.62
C ARG A 199 -1.67 -10.85 -12.11
N ILE A 200 -2.78 -10.45 -12.71
CA ILE A 200 -3.54 -9.26 -12.31
C ILE A 200 -4.90 -9.75 -11.84
N HIS A 201 -5.31 -9.26 -10.68
CA HIS A 201 -6.62 -9.53 -10.12
C HIS A 201 -7.25 -8.20 -9.72
N ILE A 202 -8.52 -8.01 -10.11
CA ILE A 202 -9.35 -6.91 -9.63
C ILE A 202 -10.37 -7.55 -8.70
N LEU A 203 -10.38 -7.12 -7.44
CA LEU A 203 -11.30 -7.63 -6.42
C LEU A 203 -12.37 -6.60 -6.12
N ASP A 204 -13.59 -7.08 -6.01
CA ASP A 204 -14.77 -6.30 -5.67
C ASP A 204 -15.74 -7.17 -4.84
N ALA A 205 -16.93 -6.65 -4.56
CA ALA A 205 -17.94 -7.38 -3.78
C ALA A 205 -18.44 -8.67 -4.47
N SER A 206 -18.30 -8.78 -5.79
CA SER A 206 -18.65 -9.97 -6.58
C SER A 206 -17.47 -10.95 -6.77
N HIS A 207 -16.24 -10.47 -6.64
CA HIS A 207 -15.00 -11.24 -6.75
C HIS A 207 -14.09 -10.92 -5.55
N SER A 208 -14.41 -11.46 -4.38
CA SER A 208 -13.81 -11.02 -3.11
C SER A 208 -12.53 -11.75 -2.68
N SER A 209 -12.02 -12.69 -3.48
CA SER A 209 -10.86 -13.52 -3.11
C SER A 209 -10.03 -13.97 -4.30
N ILE A 210 -8.75 -14.23 -4.06
CA ILE A 210 -7.81 -14.85 -5.01
C ILE A 210 -7.10 -16.04 -4.36
N GLN A 211 -6.69 -17.02 -5.18
CA GLN A 211 -5.72 -18.04 -4.79
C GLN A 211 -4.42 -17.76 -5.57
N TYR A 212 -3.30 -17.70 -4.85
CA TYR A 212 -1.97 -17.36 -5.38
C TYR A 212 -0.99 -18.51 -5.26
#